data_AF-A0A2A6BEK9-F1
#
_entry.id   AF-A0A2A6BEK9-F1
#
_cell.length_a   1.000
_cell.length_b   1.000
_cell.length_c   1.000
_cell.angle_alpha   90.00
_cell.angle_beta   90.00
_cell.angle_gamma   90.00
#
_symmetry.space_group_name_H-M   'P 1'
#
loop_
_entity.id
_entity.type
_entity.pdbx_description
1 polymer ?
#
loop_
_entity_poly.entity_id
_entity_poly.type
_entity_poly.pdbx_seq_one_letter_code
_entity_poly.pdbx_strand_id
1 'polypeptide(L)'
;MNISIIIVVKQGTDPMIKYSRALNSLRCYSLLQEYPFYIVFDDIYDECKKHKDKFFRRHCTIEKFMRHNLSPDEWLFVMDADIAVVNPNMYVLDQFFFYKTQHISSLLEKYINSRFDITLFDRFFNWEVAALSYLVRNTDTGRRFVGQFALWEFKLPNVTGHGTDNGALHPYLMELLAPGPSKIKDVCYEIWYKSESSRELFSMEACSRMVIGDRVEFPEKSLRILPKGTAWARDIYLLSSAWAENDFMAGALQLHAAKEDNFRPYDSKLDDFSKMSDKDLIMWLPQDRTHSYVFPVLTKLNLEQCMKGDAVWHLDGRLKISNERKMKALEMFEYGVLKMRMGFVSLLAGIFQKKSGV
;
A
#
# COMPACT_ATOMS: atom_id res chain seq x y z
N MET A 1 -0.71 22.53 6.85
CA MET A 1 -0.72 21.73 5.61
C MET A 1 -1.98 20.90 5.67
N ASN A 2 -2.84 20.93 4.65
CA ASN A 2 -4.15 20.27 4.73
C ASN A 2 -4.06 18.89 4.06
N ILE A 3 -4.43 17.84 4.81
CA ILE A 3 -4.43 16.46 4.36
C ILE A 3 -5.82 15.88 4.64
N SER A 4 -6.49 15.44 3.58
CA SER A 4 -7.73 14.67 3.65
C SER A 4 -7.45 13.19 3.40
N ILE A 5 -8.13 12.30 4.12
CA ILE A 5 -8.05 10.86 3.93
C ILE A 5 -9.31 10.40 3.20
N ILE A 6 -9.15 9.57 2.16
CA ILE A 6 -10.28 9.03 1.39
C ILE A 6 -10.19 7.51 1.20
N ILE A 7 -11.35 6.88 1.35
CA ILE A 7 -11.60 5.49 0.95
C ILE A 7 -12.76 5.51 -0.04
N VAL A 8 -12.56 4.85 -1.19
CA VAL A 8 -13.64 4.59 -2.14
C VAL A 8 -14.06 3.13 -2.04
N VAL A 9 -15.35 2.89 -1.81
CA VAL A 9 -15.92 1.55 -1.68
C VAL A 9 -16.88 1.26 -2.83
N LYS A 10 -16.95 -0.01 -3.25
CA LYS A 10 -17.90 -0.42 -4.28
C LYS A 10 -19.34 -0.23 -3.79
N GLN A 11 -20.19 0.36 -4.61
CA GLN A 11 -21.62 0.47 -4.33
C GLN A 11 -22.25 -0.87 -3.94
N GLY A 12 -23.11 -0.82 -2.92
CA GLY A 12 -23.75 -2.00 -2.32
C GLY A 12 -22.88 -2.78 -1.33
N THR A 13 -21.64 -2.35 -1.07
CA THR A 13 -20.84 -2.86 0.04
C THR A 13 -21.23 -2.13 1.32
N ASP A 14 -21.51 -2.85 2.41
CA ASP A 14 -21.52 -2.26 3.75
C ASP A 14 -20.07 -2.25 4.30
N PRO A 15 -19.41 -1.08 4.35
CA PRO A 15 -18.02 -1.00 4.78
C PRO A 15 -17.87 -1.28 6.29
N MET A 16 -18.90 -1.00 7.10
CA MET A 16 -18.84 -1.17 8.55
C MET A 16 -18.95 -2.63 8.97
N ILE A 17 -19.62 -3.47 8.18
CA ILE A 17 -19.62 -4.92 8.39
C ILE A 17 -18.31 -5.52 7.91
N LYS A 18 -17.85 -5.12 6.72
CA LYS A 18 -16.73 -5.79 6.06
C LYS A 18 -15.35 -5.41 6.59
N TYR A 19 -15.20 -4.17 7.06
CA TYR A 19 -13.91 -3.57 7.42
C TYR A 19 -13.96 -2.88 8.80
N SER A 20 -14.80 -3.39 9.72
CA SER A 20 -15.12 -2.74 11.00
C SER A 20 -13.89 -2.31 11.78
N ARG A 21 -12.93 -3.23 11.99
CA ARG A 21 -11.69 -2.97 12.75
C ARG A 21 -10.78 -1.95 12.06
N ALA A 22 -10.59 -2.09 10.75
CA ALA A 22 -9.77 -1.18 9.96
C ALA A 22 -10.34 0.25 9.97
N LEU A 23 -11.64 0.39 9.72
CA LEU A 23 -12.31 1.67 9.70
C LEU A 23 -12.42 2.29 11.09
N ASN A 24 -12.58 1.49 12.15
CA ASN A 24 -12.57 2.00 13.52
C ASN A 24 -11.20 2.60 13.88
N SER A 25 -10.10 1.95 13.51
CA SER A 25 -8.75 2.48 13.75
C SER A 25 -8.44 3.72 12.91
N LEU A 26 -8.80 3.73 11.62
CA LEU A 26 -8.66 4.89 10.76
C LEU A 26 -9.50 6.08 11.21
N ARG A 27 -10.77 5.86 11.60
CA ARG A 27 -11.62 6.94 12.15
C ARG A 27 -11.03 7.53 13.42
N CYS A 28 -10.58 6.68 14.33
CA CYS A 28 -9.94 7.15 15.56
C CYS A 28 -8.69 7.97 15.26
N TYR A 29 -7.81 7.47 14.40
CA TYR A 29 -6.61 8.19 13.96
C TYR A 29 -6.94 9.53 13.30
N SER A 30 -7.91 9.55 12.38
CA SER A 30 -8.33 10.77 11.69
C SER A 30 -8.86 11.81 12.66
N LEU A 31 -9.64 11.40 13.68
CA LEU A 31 -10.11 12.28 14.75
C LEU A 31 -8.95 12.81 15.60
N LEU A 32 -8.01 11.94 15.98
CA LEU A 32 -6.86 12.32 16.81
C LEU A 32 -5.94 13.34 16.12
N GLN A 33 -5.82 13.26 14.79
CA GLN A 33 -4.94 14.14 13.99
C GLN A 33 -5.71 15.25 13.26
N GLU A 34 -7.01 15.35 13.49
CA GLU A 34 -7.90 16.33 12.84
C GLU A 34 -7.86 16.27 11.29
N TYR A 35 -7.60 15.10 10.71
CA TYR A 35 -7.71 14.90 9.27
C TYR A 35 -9.17 14.69 8.85
N PRO A 36 -9.69 15.44 7.87
CA PRO A 36 -10.95 15.10 7.23
C PRO A 36 -10.92 13.68 6.68
N PHE A 37 -11.92 12.87 7.01
CA PHE A 37 -11.99 11.47 6.62
C PHE A 37 -13.27 11.18 5.83
N TYR A 38 -13.09 10.74 4.58
CA TYR A 38 -14.16 10.48 3.64
C TYR A 38 -14.25 8.99 3.30
N ILE A 39 -15.46 8.44 3.38
CA ILE A 39 -15.82 7.16 2.78
C ILE A 39 -16.86 7.46 1.71
N VAL A 40 -16.54 7.21 0.45
CA VAL A 40 -17.40 7.48 -0.69
C VAL A 40 -17.63 6.22 -1.52
N PHE A 41 -18.74 6.17 -2.27
CA PHE A 41 -19.03 5.05 -3.17
C PHE A 41 -18.42 5.28 -4.56
N ASP A 42 -18.10 4.20 -5.27
CA ASP A 42 -17.44 4.21 -6.59
C ASP A 42 -18.35 4.64 -7.76
N ASP A 43 -19.60 5.01 -7.47
CA ASP A 43 -20.63 5.40 -8.44
C ASP A 43 -21.26 6.78 -8.17
N ILE A 44 -20.73 7.55 -7.22
CA ILE A 44 -21.25 8.90 -6.89
C ILE A 44 -21.13 9.90 -8.05
N TYR A 45 -20.29 9.61 -9.05
CA TYR A 45 -20.14 10.40 -10.28
C TYR A 45 -20.49 9.55 -11.50
N ASP A 46 -21.49 10.00 -12.27
CA ASP A 46 -21.99 9.28 -13.44
C ASP A 46 -20.90 9.04 -14.50
N GLU A 47 -19.95 9.96 -14.67
CA GLU A 47 -18.89 9.83 -15.66
C GLU A 47 -17.93 8.67 -15.36
N CYS A 48 -17.90 8.18 -14.12
CA CYS A 48 -17.09 7.05 -13.71
C CYS A 48 -17.75 5.70 -14.03
N LYS A 49 -19.06 5.67 -14.33
CA LYS A 49 -19.78 4.43 -14.70
C LYS A 49 -19.29 3.77 -15.98
N LYS A 50 -18.50 4.49 -16.81
CA LYS A 50 -17.81 3.93 -17.98
C LYS A 50 -16.80 2.84 -17.64
N HIS A 51 -16.28 2.85 -16.41
CA HIS A 51 -15.33 1.87 -15.91
C HIS A 51 -16.08 0.66 -15.36
N LYS A 52 -15.80 -0.55 -15.88
CA LYS A 52 -16.43 -1.81 -15.48
C LYS A 52 -15.75 -2.41 -14.27
N ASP A 53 -14.43 -2.31 -14.20
CA ASP A 53 -13.65 -2.71 -13.04
C ASP A 53 -13.79 -1.65 -11.91
N LYS A 54 -14.15 -2.12 -10.71
CA LYS A 54 -14.36 -1.27 -9.53
C LYS A 54 -13.09 -0.53 -9.09
N PHE A 55 -11.91 -1.11 -9.32
CA PHE A 55 -10.66 -0.51 -8.89
C PHE A 55 -10.30 0.69 -9.77
N PHE A 56 -10.58 0.61 -11.07
CA PHE A 56 -10.45 1.76 -11.97
C PHE A 56 -11.55 2.80 -11.76
N ARG A 57 -12.80 2.38 -11.47
CA ARG A 57 -13.86 3.31 -11.00
C ARG A 57 -13.44 4.09 -9.76
N ARG A 58 -12.74 3.46 -8.82
CA ARG A 58 -12.17 4.12 -7.65
C ARG A 58 -11.25 5.27 -8.04
N HIS A 59 -10.28 5.06 -8.94
CA HIS A 59 -9.40 6.14 -9.39
C HIS A 59 -10.15 7.25 -10.11
N CYS A 60 -11.13 6.92 -10.96
CA CYS A 60 -11.99 7.95 -11.56
C CYS A 60 -12.74 8.76 -10.49
N THR A 61 -13.32 8.10 -9.50
CA THR A 61 -14.05 8.73 -8.40
C THR A 61 -13.15 9.65 -7.58
N ILE A 62 -11.92 9.23 -7.29
CA ILE A 62 -10.92 10.03 -6.57
C ILE A 62 -10.61 11.30 -7.36
N GLU A 63 -10.38 11.18 -8.68
CA GLU A 63 -10.09 12.35 -9.52
C GLU A 63 -11.22 13.38 -9.52
N LYS A 64 -12.47 12.91 -9.60
CA LYS A 64 -13.66 13.75 -9.52
C LYS A 64 -13.84 14.39 -8.14
N PHE A 65 -13.63 13.61 -7.07
CA PHE A 65 -13.65 14.12 -5.70
C PHE A 65 -12.61 15.23 -5.50
N MET A 66 -11.39 15.06 -6.00
CA MET A 66 -10.36 16.09 -5.96
C MET A 66 -10.81 17.39 -6.65
N ARG A 67 -11.54 17.32 -7.75
CA ARG A 67 -12.04 18.51 -8.48
C ARG A 67 -13.17 19.23 -7.77
N HIS A 68 -14.09 18.48 -7.19
CA HIS A 68 -15.36 19.03 -6.71
C HIS A 68 -15.38 19.31 -5.21
N ASN A 69 -14.52 18.65 -4.43
CA ASN A 69 -14.63 18.62 -2.97
C ASN A 69 -13.36 19.08 -2.25
N LEU A 70 -12.22 19.15 -2.92
CA LEU A 70 -10.95 19.55 -2.29
C LEU A 70 -10.50 20.93 -2.75
N SER A 71 -9.86 21.66 -1.84
CA SER A 71 -9.24 22.94 -2.19
C SER A 71 -8.02 22.73 -3.09
N PRO A 72 -7.64 23.71 -3.93
CA PRO A 72 -6.36 23.68 -4.63
C PRO A 72 -5.21 23.42 -3.65
N ASP A 73 -4.23 22.62 -4.07
CA ASP A 73 -3.04 22.25 -3.28
C ASP A 73 -3.27 21.41 -2.02
N GLU A 74 -4.52 21.04 -1.70
CA GLU A 74 -4.82 20.11 -0.62
C GLU A 74 -4.27 18.72 -0.92
N TRP A 75 -3.71 18.04 0.09
CA TRP A 75 -3.24 16.68 -0.06
C TRP A 75 -4.37 15.69 0.18
N LEU A 76 -4.45 14.68 -0.66
CA LEU A 76 -5.36 13.57 -0.53
C LEU A 76 -4.56 12.29 -0.29
N PHE A 77 -4.80 11.67 0.86
CA PHE A 77 -4.28 10.37 1.20
C PHE A 77 -5.29 9.30 0.82
N VAL A 78 -5.01 8.63 -0.29
CA VAL A 78 -5.85 7.58 -0.85
C VAL A 78 -5.48 6.25 -0.22
N MET A 79 -6.48 5.47 0.18
CA MET A 79 -6.29 4.12 0.71
C MET A 79 -7.47 3.19 0.41
N ASP A 80 -7.20 1.89 0.46
CA ASP A 80 -8.24 0.86 0.46
C ASP A 80 -8.86 0.68 1.85
N ALA A 81 -10.07 0.13 1.90
CA ALA A 81 -10.82 -0.05 3.13
C ALA A 81 -10.23 -1.10 4.09
N ASP A 82 -9.33 -1.97 3.62
CA ASP A 82 -8.63 -2.99 4.42
C ASP A 82 -7.23 -2.57 4.89
N ILE A 83 -6.93 -1.27 4.85
CA ILE A 83 -5.75 -0.70 5.52
C ILE A 83 -6.15 -0.24 6.93
N ALA A 84 -5.35 -0.58 7.93
CA ALA A 84 -5.62 -0.22 9.31
C ALA A 84 -4.44 0.51 9.95
N VAL A 85 -4.74 1.50 10.79
CA VAL A 85 -3.76 2.06 11.73
C VAL A 85 -3.53 1.02 12.82
N VAL A 86 -2.27 0.69 13.06
CA VAL A 86 -1.87 -0.29 14.09
C VAL A 86 -1.26 0.42 15.27
N ASN A 87 -0.41 1.41 15.03
CA ASN A 87 0.17 2.18 16.10
C ASN A 87 0.24 3.67 15.69
N PRO A 88 -0.71 4.50 16.17
CA PRO A 88 -0.70 5.92 15.87
C PRO A 88 0.39 6.68 16.64
N ASN A 89 1.01 6.06 17.64
CA ASN A 89 1.98 6.70 18.53
C ASN A 89 3.40 6.33 18.09
N MET A 90 4.12 7.27 17.49
CA MET A 90 5.55 7.13 17.26
C MET A 90 6.27 7.91 18.34
N TYR A 91 6.75 7.22 19.37
CA TYR A 91 7.61 7.85 20.37
C TYR A 91 8.93 8.24 19.69
N VAL A 92 9.05 9.50 19.28
CA VAL A 92 10.37 10.10 19.08
C VAL A 92 10.89 10.35 20.49
N LEU A 93 11.86 9.54 20.92
CA LEU A 93 12.66 9.86 22.10
C LEU A 93 13.51 11.10 21.76
N ASP A 94 12.91 12.28 21.86
CA ASP A 94 13.69 13.50 21.95
C ASP A 94 14.21 13.59 23.39
N GLN A 95 15.50 13.29 23.59
CA GLN A 95 16.14 13.28 24.90
C GLN A 95 16.27 14.68 25.51
N PHE A 96 15.81 15.75 24.85
CA PHE A 96 16.11 17.12 25.23
C PHE A 96 14.95 17.99 25.71
N PHE A 97 13.68 17.58 25.59
CA PHE A 97 12.56 18.44 26.01
C PHE A 97 11.71 17.85 27.15
N PHE A 98 11.99 18.33 28.36
CA PHE A 98 11.27 18.04 29.60
C PHE A 98 10.17 19.08 29.85
N TYR A 99 9.21 19.24 28.94
CA TYR A 99 7.97 19.98 29.19
C TYR A 99 6.83 19.38 28.36
N LYS A 100 5.85 18.79 29.07
CA LYS A 100 4.53 18.38 28.57
C LYS A 100 4.59 17.59 27.25
N THR A 101 4.86 16.29 27.35
CA THR A 101 4.91 15.34 26.22
C THR A 101 3.56 15.26 25.52
N GLN A 102 3.29 16.20 24.62
CA GLN A 102 2.27 16.08 23.60
C GLN A 102 2.75 14.94 22.71
N HIS A 103 2.04 13.81 22.74
CA HIS A 103 2.33 12.63 21.93
C HIS A 103 2.61 13.05 20.48
N ILE A 104 3.85 12.85 20.00
CA ILE A 104 4.12 12.96 18.56
C ILE A 104 3.47 11.75 17.93
N SER A 105 2.19 11.88 17.56
CA SER A 105 1.52 10.89 16.75
C SER A 105 2.23 10.79 15.40
N SER A 106 2.23 9.61 14.77
CA SER A 106 2.73 9.47 13.40
C SER A 106 1.87 10.35 12.49
N LEU A 107 2.46 11.44 12.03
CA LEU A 107 1.85 12.42 11.14
C LEU A 107 2.03 11.99 9.68
N LEU A 108 0.97 12.07 8.87
CA LEU A 108 1.05 11.82 7.42
C LEU A 108 1.99 12.81 6.73
N GLU A 109 2.16 13.99 7.32
CA GLU A 109 3.07 15.07 6.94
C GLU A 109 4.50 14.57 6.70
N LYS A 110 4.98 13.57 7.46
CA LYS A 110 6.34 13.03 7.31
C LYS A 110 6.56 12.34 5.95
N TYR A 111 5.47 11.93 5.29
CA TYR A 111 5.49 11.32 3.97
C TYR A 111 5.20 12.32 2.85
N ILE A 112 5.01 13.61 3.17
CA ILE A 112 4.87 14.66 2.17
C ILE A 112 6.22 15.28 1.87
N ASN A 113 6.50 15.46 0.57
CA ASN A 113 7.62 16.25 0.09
C ASN A 113 7.08 17.20 -0.97
N SER A 114 7.08 18.50 -0.69
CA SER A 114 6.46 19.54 -1.53
C SER A 114 7.07 19.69 -2.93
N ARG A 115 8.22 19.06 -3.20
CA ARG A 115 8.81 18.97 -4.55
C ARG A 115 8.04 18.03 -5.49
N PHE A 116 7.18 17.18 -4.94
CA PHE A 116 6.42 16.18 -5.68
C PHE A 116 4.94 16.35 -5.37
N ASP A 117 4.09 16.10 -6.35
CA ASP A 117 2.64 16.07 -6.21
C ASP A 117 2.12 14.65 -5.94
N ILE A 118 2.92 13.63 -6.25
CA ILE A 118 2.55 12.22 -6.13
C ILE A 118 3.61 11.48 -5.32
N THR A 119 3.18 10.76 -4.28
CA THR A 119 4.03 9.82 -3.54
C THR A 119 3.38 8.44 -3.56
N LEU A 120 4.05 7.51 -4.23
CA LEU A 120 3.76 6.08 -4.24
C LEU A 120 4.74 5.36 -3.31
N PHE A 121 4.63 4.04 -3.19
CA PHE A 121 5.62 3.25 -2.47
C PHE A 121 5.80 1.85 -3.03
N ASP A 122 7.02 1.33 -2.88
CA ASP A 122 7.35 -0.05 -3.19
C ASP A 122 6.78 -0.98 -2.10
N ARG A 123 6.01 -1.96 -2.54
CA ARG A 123 5.49 -3.02 -1.69
C ARG A 123 6.61 -3.94 -1.23
N PHE A 124 6.52 -4.51 -0.02
CA PHE A 124 7.68 -5.21 0.53
C PHE A 124 8.00 -6.54 -0.18
N PHE A 125 7.01 -7.37 -0.50
CA PHE A 125 7.26 -8.78 -0.83
C PHE A 125 7.57 -9.10 -2.30
N ASN A 126 7.42 -8.14 -3.20
CA ASN A 126 7.68 -8.30 -4.62
C ASN A 126 8.14 -6.98 -5.25
N TRP A 127 8.06 -6.82 -6.57
CA TRP A 127 8.52 -5.62 -7.28
C TRP A 127 7.42 -4.61 -7.55
N GLU A 128 6.29 -4.76 -6.86
CA GLU A 128 5.14 -3.89 -7.02
C GLU A 128 5.40 -2.49 -6.49
N VAL A 129 4.95 -1.50 -7.26
CA VAL A 129 4.52 -0.21 -6.72
C VAL A 129 3.06 -0.37 -6.32
N ALA A 130 2.71 0.00 -5.09
CA ALA A 130 1.40 -0.29 -4.52
C ALA A 130 0.30 0.66 -5.07
N ALA A 131 -0.77 0.11 -5.65
CA ALA A 131 -1.97 0.88 -6.04
C ALA A 131 -3.00 1.05 -4.91
N LEU A 132 -2.88 0.24 -3.85
CA LEU A 132 -3.80 0.22 -2.71
C LEU A 132 -3.81 1.53 -1.91
N SER A 133 -2.70 2.29 -1.91
CA SER A 133 -2.61 3.57 -1.22
C SER A 133 -1.54 4.48 -1.82
N TYR A 134 -1.78 5.78 -1.81
CA TYR A 134 -0.84 6.80 -2.26
C TYR A 134 -1.23 8.17 -1.74
N LEU A 135 -0.26 9.09 -1.69
CA LEU A 135 -0.50 10.51 -1.46
C LEU A 135 -0.52 11.24 -2.80
N VAL A 136 -1.52 12.09 -3.00
CA VAL A 136 -1.62 12.94 -4.19
C VAL A 136 -2.07 14.34 -3.80
N ARG A 137 -1.37 15.36 -4.30
CA ARG A 137 -1.72 16.77 -4.12
C ARG A 137 -2.76 17.18 -5.15
N ASN A 138 -3.70 18.03 -4.75
CA ASN A 138 -4.77 18.54 -5.63
C ASN A 138 -4.29 19.64 -6.60
N THR A 139 -3.27 19.30 -7.40
CA THR A 139 -2.77 20.08 -8.53
C THR A 139 -3.29 19.51 -9.84
N ASP A 140 -3.09 20.23 -10.95
CA ASP A 140 -3.37 19.66 -12.27
C ASP A 140 -2.55 18.40 -12.57
N THR A 141 -1.32 18.32 -12.06
CA THR A 141 -0.46 17.14 -12.21
C THR A 141 -1.01 15.96 -11.41
N GLY A 142 -1.35 16.17 -10.13
CA GLY A 142 -1.92 15.10 -9.30
C GLY A 142 -3.25 14.57 -9.82
N ARG A 143 -4.18 15.46 -10.19
CA ARG A 143 -5.46 15.06 -10.81
C ARG A 143 -5.25 14.31 -12.13
N ARG A 144 -4.33 14.80 -12.98
CA ARG A 144 -4.01 14.14 -14.25
C ARG A 144 -3.42 12.75 -14.03
N PHE A 145 -2.55 12.56 -13.04
CA PHE A 145 -2.01 11.24 -12.70
C PHE A 145 -3.13 10.26 -12.36
N VAL A 146 -4.02 10.61 -11.43
CA VAL A 146 -5.11 9.75 -10.99
C VAL A 146 -6.10 9.48 -12.14
N GLY A 147 -6.48 10.51 -12.88
CA GLY A 147 -7.43 10.39 -13.99
C GLY A 147 -6.87 9.56 -15.14
N GLN A 148 -5.59 9.71 -15.48
CA GLN A 148 -4.95 8.89 -16.51
C GLN A 148 -4.82 7.45 -16.04
N PHE A 149 -4.46 7.21 -14.77
CA PHE A 149 -4.41 5.87 -14.21
C PHE A 149 -5.76 5.14 -14.32
N ALA A 150 -6.87 5.82 -14.05
CA ALA A 150 -8.21 5.25 -14.25
C ALA A 150 -8.44 4.76 -15.70
N LEU A 151 -7.95 5.49 -16.70
CA LEU A 151 -8.11 5.13 -18.12
C LEU A 151 -7.32 3.89 -18.55
N TRP A 152 -6.42 3.38 -17.70
CA TRP A 152 -5.67 2.15 -18.02
C TRP A 152 -6.52 0.89 -18.01
N GLU A 153 -7.75 0.93 -17.50
CA GLU A 153 -8.70 -0.16 -17.67
C GLU A 153 -8.88 -0.53 -19.15
N PHE A 154 -8.95 0.47 -20.02
CA PHE A 154 -9.17 0.27 -21.46
C PHE A 154 -7.93 -0.23 -22.21
N LYS A 155 -6.82 -0.45 -21.50
CA LYS A 155 -5.58 -1.03 -22.02
C LYS A 155 -5.26 -2.39 -21.39
N LEU A 156 -6.15 -2.92 -20.56
CA LEU A 156 -5.93 -4.22 -19.93
C LEU A 156 -5.85 -5.33 -20.99
N PRO A 157 -4.91 -6.27 -20.85
CA PRO A 157 -4.87 -7.45 -21.70
C PRO A 157 -6.07 -8.36 -21.41
N ASN A 158 -6.58 -9.04 -22.44
CA ASN A 158 -7.71 -9.97 -22.32
C ASN A 158 -7.26 -11.33 -21.77
N VAL A 159 -6.69 -11.34 -20.56
CA VAL A 159 -6.19 -12.52 -19.83
C VAL A 159 -6.58 -12.41 -18.37
N THR A 160 -6.70 -13.52 -17.64
CA THR A 160 -7.17 -13.49 -16.25
C THR A 160 -6.11 -13.01 -15.25
N GLY A 161 -4.83 -13.12 -15.59
CA GLY A 161 -3.70 -12.78 -14.71
C GLY A 161 -3.27 -11.32 -14.75
N HIS A 162 -4.02 -10.43 -15.41
CA HIS A 162 -3.59 -9.04 -15.67
C HIS A 162 -3.41 -8.17 -14.41
N GLY A 163 -4.01 -8.56 -13.27
CA GLY A 163 -3.77 -7.93 -11.97
C GLY A 163 -4.52 -6.63 -11.70
N THR A 164 -5.61 -6.33 -12.41
CA THR A 164 -6.42 -5.11 -12.27
C THR A 164 -5.56 -3.82 -12.31
N ASP A 165 -5.95 -2.76 -11.62
CA ASP A 165 -5.26 -1.50 -11.36
C ASP A 165 -3.83 -1.70 -10.87
N ASN A 166 -3.59 -2.59 -9.91
CA ASN A 166 -2.24 -2.83 -9.38
C ASN A 166 -1.30 -3.35 -10.47
N GLY A 167 -1.77 -4.31 -11.28
CA GLY A 167 -1.05 -4.79 -12.45
C GLY A 167 -0.85 -3.70 -13.51
N ALA A 168 -1.88 -2.90 -13.79
CA ALA A 168 -1.84 -1.83 -14.79
C ALA A 168 -1.02 -0.60 -14.37
N LEU A 169 -0.76 -0.40 -13.06
CA LEU A 169 0.07 0.69 -12.57
C LEU A 169 1.49 0.61 -13.13
N HIS A 170 2.02 -0.60 -13.30
CA HIS A 170 3.38 -0.83 -13.77
C HIS A 170 3.58 -0.39 -15.23
N PRO A 171 2.79 -0.85 -16.23
CA PRO A 171 2.89 -0.32 -17.57
C PRO A 171 2.51 1.16 -17.66
N TYR A 172 1.62 1.65 -16.78
CA TYR A 172 1.40 3.10 -16.68
C TYR A 172 2.66 3.86 -16.29
N LEU A 173 3.37 3.41 -15.24
CA LEU A 173 4.62 4.02 -14.81
C LEU A 173 5.73 3.87 -15.86
N MET A 174 5.79 2.75 -16.59
CA MET A 174 6.73 2.61 -17.71
C MET A 174 6.52 3.68 -18.79
N GLU A 175 5.27 3.96 -19.17
CA GLU A 175 4.98 5.01 -20.15
C GLU A 175 5.16 6.42 -19.60
N LEU A 176 4.84 6.62 -18.32
CA LEU A 176 4.95 7.93 -17.68
C LEU A 176 6.41 8.35 -17.43
N LEU A 177 7.22 7.43 -16.89
CA LEU A 177 8.55 7.71 -16.34
C LEU A 177 9.69 7.46 -17.33
N ALA A 178 9.50 6.55 -18.29
CA ALA A 178 10.49 6.23 -19.31
C ALA A 178 9.88 6.40 -20.72
N PRO A 179 9.44 7.61 -21.11
CA PRO A 179 8.74 7.80 -22.38
C PRO A 179 9.66 7.46 -23.56
N GLY A 180 9.12 6.77 -24.57
CA GLY A 180 9.84 6.38 -25.77
C GLY A 180 9.90 4.86 -26.00
N PRO A 181 10.33 4.45 -27.22
CA PRO A 181 10.44 3.06 -27.60
C PRO A 181 11.56 2.36 -26.82
N SER A 182 11.30 1.14 -26.37
CA SER A 182 12.28 0.32 -25.66
C SER A 182 11.98 -1.16 -25.89
N LYS A 183 12.98 -1.92 -26.35
CA LYS A 183 12.87 -3.37 -26.51
C LYS A 183 12.56 -4.09 -25.20
N ILE A 184 12.98 -3.52 -24.07
CA ILE A 184 12.64 -4.06 -22.75
C ILE A 184 11.16 -3.84 -22.45
N LYS A 185 10.60 -2.66 -22.76
CA LYS A 185 9.15 -2.42 -22.65
C LYS A 185 8.36 -3.42 -23.47
N ASP A 186 8.75 -3.67 -24.72
CA ASP A 186 8.07 -4.62 -25.60
C ASP A 186 8.00 -6.02 -24.96
N VAL A 187 9.10 -6.46 -24.34
CA VAL A 187 9.15 -7.71 -23.58
C VAL A 187 8.28 -7.67 -22.33
N CYS A 188 8.29 -6.58 -21.56
CA CYS A 188 7.41 -6.45 -20.38
C CYS A 188 5.93 -6.51 -20.77
N TYR A 189 5.55 -5.86 -21.86
CA TYR A 189 4.21 -5.94 -22.42
C TYR A 189 3.87 -7.36 -22.87
N GLU A 190 4.77 -8.06 -23.57
CA GLU A 190 4.52 -9.45 -23.96
C GLU A 190 4.27 -10.38 -22.76
N ILE A 191 4.99 -10.17 -21.65
CA ILE A 191 4.75 -10.91 -20.40
C ILE A 191 3.37 -10.57 -19.84
N TRP A 192 3.01 -9.28 -19.81
CA TRP A 192 1.71 -8.85 -19.30
C TRP A 192 0.54 -9.39 -20.13
N TYR A 193 0.63 -9.31 -21.47
CA TYR A 193 -0.38 -9.79 -22.41
C TYR A 193 -0.59 -11.31 -22.36
N LYS A 194 0.32 -12.06 -21.75
CA LYS A 194 0.27 -13.52 -21.60
C LYS A 194 0.14 -13.96 -20.14
N SER A 195 -0.01 -13.04 -19.19
CA SER A 195 -0.02 -13.38 -17.77
C SER A 195 -1.34 -14.06 -17.39
N GLU A 196 -1.24 -15.28 -16.90
CA GLU A 196 -2.37 -16.09 -16.41
C GLU A 196 -2.27 -16.35 -14.90
N SER A 197 -1.11 -16.06 -14.30
CA SER A 197 -0.82 -16.31 -12.88
C SER A 197 -0.20 -15.10 -12.17
N SER A 198 -0.32 -15.06 -10.83
CA SER A 198 0.37 -14.04 -10.01
C SER A 198 1.89 -14.06 -10.19
N ARG A 199 2.49 -15.21 -10.48
CA ARG A 199 3.93 -15.33 -10.73
C ARG A 199 4.36 -14.63 -12.02
N GLU A 200 3.56 -14.75 -13.08
CA GLU A 200 3.81 -14.05 -14.34
C GLU A 200 3.52 -12.56 -14.21
N LEU A 201 2.53 -12.17 -13.42
CA LEU A 201 2.30 -10.77 -13.10
C LEU A 201 3.51 -10.17 -12.36
N PHE A 202 4.06 -10.89 -11.37
CA PHE A 202 5.29 -10.46 -10.68
C PHE A 202 6.49 -10.35 -11.60
N SER A 203 6.54 -11.21 -12.62
CA SER A 203 7.55 -11.14 -13.68
C SER A 203 7.40 -9.83 -14.49
N MET A 204 6.18 -9.44 -14.85
CA MET A 204 5.92 -8.15 -15.48
C MET A 204 6.33 -6.97 -14.59
N GLU A 205 6.01 -7.01 -13.29
CA GLU A 205 6.39 -5.96 -12.34
C GLU A 205 7.90 -5.82 -12.22
N ALA A 206 8.63 -6.94 -12.10
CA ALA A 206 10.08 -6.94 -12.07
C ALA A 206 10.69 -6.39 -13.37
N CYS A 207 10.08 -6.73 -14.52
CA CYS A 207 10.47 -6.22 -15.83
C CYS A 207 10.26 -4.69 -15.90
N SER A 208 9.14 -4.19 -15.38
CA SER A 208 8.86 -2.75 -15.35
C SER A 208 9.94 -1.97 -14.59
N ARG A 209 10.48 -2.55 -13.51
CA ARG A 209 11.61 -1.98 -12.75
C ARG A 209 12.93 -1.97 -13.52
N MET A 210 13.10 -2.83 -14.54
CA MET A 210 14.25 -2.72 -15.45
C MET A 210 14.09 -1.55 -16.42
N VAL A 211 12.85 -1.18 -16.76
CA VAL A 211 12.56 -0.04 -17.64
C VAL A 211 12.70 1.29 -16.90
N ILE A 212 12.11 1.41 -15.70
CA ILE A 212 12.12 2.66 -14.93
C ILE A 212 13.39 2.84 -14.08
N GLY A 213 14.11 1.75 -13.80
CA GLY A 213 15.31 1.73 -12.95
C GLY A 213 14.99 1.71 -11.44
N ASP A 214 16.04 1.80 -10.62
CA ASP A 214 15.94 1.84 -9.15
C ASP A 214 15.81 3.28 -8.60
N ARG A 215 15.57 4.25 -9.49
CA ARG A 215 15.36 5.65 -9.12
C ARG A 215 14.05 5.80 -8.34
N VAL A 216 14.10 6.58 -7.26
CA VAL A 216 12.98 6.78 -6.33
C VAL A 216 12.32 8.16 -6.44
N GLU A 217 12.95 9.11 -7.14
CA GLU A 217 12.44 10.47 -7.32
C GLU A 217 12.46 10.86 -8.80
N PHE A 218 11.33 11.33 -9.33
CA PHE A 218 11.12 11.74 -10.73
C PHE A 218 10.57 13.18 -10.77
N PRO A 219 11.40 14.22 -10.51
CA PRO A 219 10.96 15.61 -10.47
C PRO A 219 10.28 16.07 -11.78
N GLU A 220 10.71 15.54 -12.92
CA GLU A 220 10.13 15.81 -14.24
C GLU A 220 8.67 15.36 -14.38
N LYS A 221 8.19 14.47 -13.51
CA LYS A 221 6.79 14.05 -13.42
C LYS A 221 6.14 14.42 -12.08
N SER A 222 6.83 15.19 -11.23
CA SER A 222 6.38 15.52 -9.87
C SER A 222 5.98 14.27 -9.07
N LEU A 223 6.73 13.18 -9.23
CA LEU A 223 6.43 11.87 -8.65
C LEU A 223 7.62 11.32 -7.88
N ARG A 224 7.36 10.69 -6.74
CA ARG A 224 8.34 9.86 -6.03
C ARG A 224 7.75 8.51 -5.60
N ILE A 225 8.62 7.53 -5.41
CA ILE A 225 8.29 6.17 -4.96
C ILE A 225 9.13 5.90 -3.72
N LEU A 226 8.47 5.71 -2.57
CA LEU A 226 9.16 5.39 -1.33
C LEU A 226 9.73 3.96 -1.38
N PRO A 227 11.01 3.75 -1.02
CA PRO A 227 11.59 2.42 -0.91
C PRO A 227 10.85 1.49 0.06
N LYS A 228 11.08 0.18 -0.10
CA LYS A 228 10.57 -0.85 0.82
C LYS A 228 10.94 -0.52 2.26
N GLY A 229 9.98 -0.66 3.17
CA GLY A 229 10.19 -0.41 4.61
C GLY A 229 10.22 1.06 5.02
N THR A 230 10.15 2.01 4.08
CA THR A 230 10.18 3.46 4.39
C THR A 230 8.82 4.14 4.28
N ALA A 231 7.80 3.45 3.78
CA ALA A 231 6.45 3.96 3.58
C ALA A 231 5.60 3.93 4.87
N TRP A 232 4.31 4.29 4.75
CA TRP A 232 3.35 4.29 5.86
C TRP A 232 2.77 2.91 6.18
N ALA A 233 2.75 2.00 5.20
CA ALA A 233 2.11 0.70 5.30
C ALA A 233 3.05 -0.44 4.93
N ARG A 234 2.84 -1.58 5.60
CA ARG A 234 3.35 -2.88 5.18
C ARG A 234 2.26 -3.94 5.31
N ASP A 235 2.40 -5.02 4.56
CA ASP A 235 1.45 -6.13 4.62
C ASP A 235 1.57 -6.88 5.96
N ILE A 236 0.41 -7.13 6.60
CA ILE A 236 0.39 -7.66 7.97
C ILE A 236 0.97 -9.07 8.07
N TYR A 237 0.81 -9.87 7.01
CA TYR A 237 1.33 -11.23 6.99
C TYR A 237 2.86 -11.28 6.94
N LEU A 238 3.55 -10.24 6.47
CA LEU A 238 5.01 -10.28 6.29
C LEU A 238 5.75 -10.74 7.55
N LEU A 239 5.19 -10.38 8.70
CA LEU A 239 5.72 -10.72 10.02
C LEU A 239 4.69 -11.48 10.86
N SER A 240 3.82 -12.28 10.24
CA SER A 240 2.82 -13.10 10.93
C SER A 240 1.94 -12.30 11.91
N SER A 241 1.52 -11.09 11.56
CA SER A 241 0.79 -10.14 12.45
C SER A 241 1.60 -9.50 13.59
N ALA A 242 2.88 -9.83 13.74
CA ALA A 242 3.74 -9.14 14.71
C ALA A 242 3.85 -7.65 14.37
N TRP A 243 4.02 -6.82 15.41
CA TRP A 243 4.14 -5.38 15.29
C TRP A 243 5.29 -4.85 16.14
N ALA A 244 5.87 -3.71 15.73
CA ALA A 244 6.90 -3.00 16.47
C ALA A 244 6.48 -1.54 16.75
N GLU A 245 7.18 -0.87 17.66
CA GLU A 245 6.83 0.49 18.12
C GLU A 245 6.89 1.56 17.02
N ASN A 246 7.67 1.33 15.97
CA ASN A 246 7.74 2.23 14.82
C ASN A 246 6.91 1.76 13.62
N ASP A 247 6.09 0.71 13.74
CA ASP A 247 5.02 0.47 12.75
C ASP A 247 3.98 1.58 12.86
N PHE A 248 3.42 1.99 11.73
CA PHE A 248 2.42 3.06 11.69
C PHE A 248 1.07 2.53 11.20
N MET A 249 0.99 2.21 9.91
CA MET A 249 -0.14 1.48 9.34
C MET A 249 0.31 0.07 8.96
N ALA A 250 -0.61 -0.88 9.10
CA ALA A 250 -0.51 -2.16 8.42
C ALA A 250 -1.56 -2.14 7.32
N GLY A 251 -1.08 -2.06 6.07
CA GLY A 251 -1.91 -2.18 4.88
C GLY A 251 -1.63 -3.54 4.29
N ALA A 252 -2.61 -4.45 4.34
CA ALA A 252 -2.47 -5.79 3.79
C ALA A 252 -2.66 -5.76 2.29
N LEU A 253 -1.90 -6.58 1.58
CA LEU A 253 -2.33 -7.57 0.61
C LEU A 253 -1.02 -8.29 0.19
N GLN A 254 -0.92 -9.44 -0.36
CA GLN A 254 -1.87 -10.35 -0.92
C GLN A 254 -2.63 -11.05 0.23
N LEU A 255 -3.95 -11.17 0.05
CA LEU A 255 -4.98 -11.41 1.07
C LEU A 255 -5.20 -10.24 2.05
N HIS A 256 -6.16 -9.38 1.70
CA HIS A 256 -7.28 -9.04 2.58
C HIS A 256 -7.10 -9.53 4.02
N ALA A 257 -6.59 -8.72 4.93
CA ALA A 257 -6.41 -9.20 6.30
C ALA A 257 -7.19 -8.38 7.31
N ALA A 258 -7.43 -7.09 7.04
CA ALA A 258 -8.34 -6.28 7.85
C ALA A 258 -9.81 -6.35 7.40
N LYS A 259 -10.19 -7.44 6.71
CA LYS A 259 -11.60 -7.81 6.60
C LYS A 259 -11.94 -8.71 7.76
N GLU A 260 -13.15 -8.57 8.29
CA GLU A 260 -13.59 -9.37 9.43
C GLU A 260 -13.45 -10.89 9.17
N ASP A 261 -13.73 -11.37 7.95
CA ASP A 261 -13.64 -12.79 7.58
C ASP A 261 -12.22 -13.38 7.58
N ASN A 262 -11.18 -12.55 7.60
CA ASN A 262 -9.79 -13.02 7.58
C ASN A 262 -9.18 -13.10 8.98
N PHE A 263 -9.82 -12.50 9.99
CA PHE A 263 -9.37 -12.60 11.36
C PHE A 263 -9.87 -13.90 11.99
N ARG A 264 -8.94 -14.66 12.57
CA ARG A 264 -9.26 -15.85 13.37
C ARG A 264 -9.02 -15.54 14.85
N PRO A 265 -9.69 -16.26 15.77
CA PRO A 265 -9.31 -16.24 17.17
C PRO A 265 -7.82 -16.61 17.32
N TYR A 266 -7.11 -15.86 18.16
CA TYR A 266 -5.71 -16.15 18.48
C TYR A 266 -5.60 -17.53 19.14
N ASP A 267 -4.70 -18.39 18.65
CA ASP A 267 -4.40 -19.68 19.27
C ASP A 267 -3.09 -19.60 20.05
N SER A 268 -3.21 -19.55 21.39
CA SER A 268 -2.08 -19.43 22.31
C SER A 268 -1.05 -20.58 22.23
N LYS A 269 -1.36 -21.69 21.56
CA LYS A 269 -0.43 -22.81 21.38
C LYS A 269 0.36 -22.73 20.07
N LEU A 270 -0.14 -22.04 19.05
CA LEU A 270 0.50 -21.90 17.74
C LEU A 270 1.26 -20.56 17.60
N ASP A 271 0.83 -19.53 18.33
CA ASP A 271 1.21 -18.14 18.05
C ASP A 271 2.04 -17.49 19.19
N ASP A 272 2.94 -18.24 19.85
CA ASP A 272 3.89 -17.67 20.84
C ASP A 272 5.10 -17.05 20.14
N PHE A 273 4.96 -15.78 19.71
CA PHE A 273 5.99 -15.02 18.99
C PHE A 273 7.30 -14.84 19.76
N SER A 274 7.27 -15.00 21.09
CA SER A 274 8.48 -14.98 21.92
C SER A 274 9.38 -16.20 21.69
N LYS A 275 8.81 -17.29 21.17
CA LYS A 275 9.51 -18.55 20.88
C LYS A 275 9.78 -18.79 19.39
N MET A 276 9.13 -18.04 18.50
CA MET A 276 9.39 -18.13 17.05
C MET A 276 10.81 -17.67 16.72
N SER A 277 11.50 -18.35 15.81
CA SER A 277 12.76 -17.83 15.27
C SER A 277 12.50 -16.64 14.34
N ASP A 278 13.53 -15.85 14.01
CA ASP A 278 13.40 -14.76 13.03
C ASP A 278 13.00 -15.27 11.64
N LYS A 279 13.32 -16.52 11.30
CA LYS A 279 12.93 -17.15 10.03
C LYS A 279 11.45 -17.52 10.02
N ASP A 280 10.92 -17.98 11.15
CA ASP A 280 9.52 -18.40 11.27
C ASP A 280 8.56 -17.19 11.35
N LEU A 281 9.09 -16.02 11.68
CA LEU A 281 8.36 -14.76 11.64
C LEU A 281 8.01 -14.35 10.21
N ILE A 282 8.85 -14.69 9.23
CA ILE A 282 8.72 -14.26 7.84
C ILE A 282 7.75 -15.18 7.09
N MET A 283 6.66 -14.59 6.55
CA MET A 283 5.78 -15.29 5.62
C MET A 283 6.02 -14.79 4.19
N TRP A 284 6.64 -15.64 3.37
CA TRP A 284 7.03 -15.29 1.99
C TRP A 284 5.82 -15.06 1.08
N LEU A 285 4.81 -15.91 1.22
CA LEU A 285 3.58 -15.83 0.46
C LEU A 285 2.40 -15.78 1.41
N PRO A 286 1.36 -15.00 1.10
CA PRO A 286 0.16 -14.99 1.92
C PRO A 286 -0.63 -16.30 1.86
N GLN A 287 -0.40 -17.13 0.85
CA GLN A 287 -1.00 -18.47 0.81
C GLN A 287 -0.35 -19.43 1.81
N ASP A 288 0.84 -19.12 2.34
CA ASP A 288 1.48 -19.87 3.42
C ASP A 288 0.74 -19.62 4.74
N ARG A 289 -0.47 -20.15 4.90
CA ARG A 289 -1.31 -20.00 6.11
C ARG A 289 -0.79 -20.84 7.28
N THR A 290 0.49 -20.70 7.62
CA THR A 290 1.10 -21.38 8.76
C THR A 290 0.57 -20.86 10.09
N HIS A 291 0.09 -19.61 10.13
CA HIS A 291 -0.43 -18.95 11.35
C HIS A 291 -1.73 -18.18 11.09
N SER A 292 -2.45 -17.89 12.16
CA SER A 292 -3.68 -17.06 12.14
C SER A 292 -3.33 -15.58 11.95
N TYR A 293 -4.10 -14.85 11.14
CA TYR A 293 -3.99 -13.39 11.10
C TYR A 293 -4.75 -12.78 12.27
N VAL A 294 -4.04 -11.98 13.06
CA VAL A 294 -4.59 -11.36 14.27
C VAL A 294 -4.45 -9.85 14.14
N PHE A 295 -5.55 -9.13 14.33
CA PHE A 295 -5.48 -7.67 14.38
C PHE A 295 -4.80 -7.25 15.69
N PRO A 296 -3.73 -6.44 15.66
CA PRO A 296 -2.99 -6.13 16.88
C PRO A 296 -3.76 -5.27 17.88
N VAL A 297 -4.76 -4.50 17.44
CA VAL A 297 -5.57 -3.69 18.36
C VAL A 297 -6.66 -4.57 18.99
N LEU A 298 -6.58 -4.77 20.30
CA LEU A 298 -7.43 -5.71 21.05
C LEU A 298 -8.85 -5.22 21.29
N THR A 299 -9.04 -3.90 21.35
CA THR A 299 -10.30 -3.28 21.73
C THR A 299 -10.82 -2.39 20.62
N LYS A 300 -12.16 -2.35 20.48
CA LYS A 300 -12.80 -1.36 19.65
C LYS A 300 -12.57 0.02 20.27
N LEU A 301 -11.99 0.92 19.49
CA LEU A 301 -11.65 2.27 19.92
C LEU A 301 -12.92 3.11 20.07
N ASN A 302 -12.97 3.85 21.17
CA ASN A 302 -14.06 4.79 21.46
C ASN A 302 -13.81 6.11 20.70
N LEU A 303 -14.63 6.37 19.67
CA LEU A 303 -14.48 7.55 18.83
C LEU A 303 -14.66 8.88 19.58
N GLU A 304 -15.45 8.91 20.67
CA GLU A 304 -15.56 10.12 21.51
C GLU A 304 -14.26 10.40 22.25
N GLN A 305 -13.57 9.36 22.73
CA GLN A 305 -12.24 9.52 23.33
C GLN A 305 -11.20 9.90 22.28
N CYS A 306 -11.30 9.39 21.06
CA CYS A 306 -10.41 9.77 19.96
C CYS A 306 -10.55 11.26 19.64
N MET A 307 -11.78 11.77 19.60
CA MET A 307 -12.06 13.20 19.38
C MET A 307 -11.51 14.09 20.50
N LYS A 308 -11.46 13.60 21.74
CA LYS A 308 -10.91 14.34 22.90
C LYS A 308 -9.38 14.26 23.01
N GLY A 309 -8.72 13.41 22.22
CA GLY A 309 -7.29 13.13 22.39
C GLY A 309 -6.95 12.10 23.46
N ASP A 310 -7.96 11.46 24.08
CA ASP A 310 -7.81 10.58 25.24
C ASP A 310 -7.87 9.08 24.88
N ALA A 311 -7.93 8.74 23.60
CA ALA A 311 -8.06 7.35 23.17
C ALA A 311 -6.82 6.53 23.51
N VAL A 312 -7.02 5.45 24.27
CA VAL A 312 -5.97 4.48 24.59
C VAL A 312 -6.01 3.33 23.58
N TRP A 313 -4.87 3.10 22.93
CA TRP A 313 -4.70 2.01 21.96
C TRP A 313 -4.13 0.77 22.66
N HIS A 314 -5.01 -0.17 23.00
CA HIS A 314 -4.61 -1.43 23.61
C HIS A 314 -4.11 -2.41 22.54
N LEU A 315 -2.79 -2.47 22.36
CA LEU A 315 -2.13 -3.39 21.44
C LEU A 315 -1.85 -4.74 22.11
N ASP A 316 -1.95 -5.82 21.35
CA ASP A 316 -1.63 -7.16 21.79
C ASP A 316 -0.11 -7.29 22.00
N GLY A 317 0.31 -7.20 23.26
CA GLY A 317 1.73 -7.31 23.64
C GLY A 317 2.36 -8.65 23.29
N ARG A 318 1.58 -9.70 23.05
CA ARG A 318 2.09 -11.02 22.62
C ARG A 318 2.62 -10.99 21.18
N LEU A 319 2.08 -10.09 20.36
CA LEU A 319 2.51 -9.86 18.97
C LEU A 319 3.67 -8.84 18.89
N LYS A 320 4.09 -8.25 20.01
CA LYS A 320 5.09 -7.20 20.02
C LYS A 320 6.49 -7.78 19.79
N ILE A 321 7.22 -7.21 18.83
CA ILE A 321 8.64 -7.46 18.59
C ILE A 321 9.44 -6.17 18.72
N SER A 322 10.76 -6.27 18.92
CA SER A 322 11.63 -5.09 18.94
C SER A 322 11.77 -4.50 17.53
N ASN A 323 12.04 -3.20 17.45
CA ASN A 323 12.33 -2.53 16.16
C ASN A 323 13.54 -3.18 15.47
N GLU A 324 14.57 -3.57 16.22
CA GLU A 324 15.75 -4.28 15.70
C GLU A 324 15.37 -5.64 15.09
N ARG A 325 14.55 -6.44 15.79
CA ARG A 325 14.08 -7.74 15.29
C ARG A 325 13.23 -7.57 14.02
N LYS A 326 12.38 -6.54 13.99
CA LYS A 326 11.61 -6.18 12.79
C LYS A 326 12.54 -5.86 11.62
N MET A 327 13.52 -4.98 11.82
CA MET A 327 14.46 -4.59 10.77
C MET A 327 15.23 -5.79 10.23
N LYS A 328 15.76 -6.63 11.11
CA LYS A 328 16.47 -7.86 10.72
C LYS A 328 15.60 -8.80 9.87
N ALA A 329 14.34 -9.02 10.27
CA ALA A 329 13.42 -9.86 9.51
C ALA A 329 13.09 -9.26 8.13
N LEU A 330 12.86 -7.94 8.07
CA LEU A 330 12.60 -7.23 6.82
C LEU A 330 13.82 -7.23 5.89
N GLU A 331 15.04 -7.07 6.39
CA GLU A 331 16.27 -7.18 5.60
C GLU A 331 16.46 -8.59 5.01
N MET A 332 16.21 -9.64 5.81
CA MET A 332 16.23 -11.02 5.33
C MET A 332 15.20 -11.25 4.21
N PHE A 333 14.00 -10.70 4.38
CA PHE A 333 12.94 -10.76 3.37
C PHE A 333 13.37 -10.06 2.08
N GLU A 334 13.87 -8.83 2.20
CA GLU A 334 14.32 -8.02 1.07
C GLU A 334 15.42 -8.72 0.28
N TYR A 335 16.37 -9.37 0.96
CA TYR A 335 17.41 -10.16 0.28
C TYR A 335 16.83 -11.33 -0.53
N GLY A 336 15.79 -12.00 -0.01
CA GLY A 336 15.07 -13.02 -0.75
C GLY A 336 14.33 -12.47 -1.96
N VAL A 337 13.67 -11.32 -1.83
CA VAL A 337 13.04 -10.61 -2.95
C VAL A 337 14.08 -10.21 -3.99
N LEU A 338 15.24 -9.70 -3.58
CA LEU A 338 16.32 -9.37 -4.50
C LEU A 338 16.83 -10.61 -5.24
N LYS A 339 17.02 -11.73 -4.54
CA LYS A 339 17.40 -13.01 -5.15
C LYS A 339 16.38 -13.47 -6.19
N MET A 340 15.09 -13.37 -5.90
CA MET A 340 14.04 -13.69 -6.87
C MET A 340 14.10 -12.76 -8.10
N ARG A 341 14.45 -11.48 -7.91
CA ARG A 341 14.56 -10.50 -8.99
C ARG A 341 15.67 -10.90 -9.95
N MET A 342 16.82 -11.25 -9.39
CA MET A 342 17.98 -11.67 -10.16
C MET A 342 17.67 -12.94 -10.96
N GLY A 343 16.98 -13.92 -10.37
CA GLY A 343 16.52 -15.11 -11.09
C GLY A 343 15.61 -14.78 -12.26
N PHE A 344 14.70 -13.83 -12.10
CA PHE A 344 13.84 -13.35 -13.19
C PHE A 344 14.63 -12.62 -14.28
N VAL A 345 15.54 -11.72 -13.91
CA VAL A 345 16.41 -11.01 -14.87
C VAL A 345 17.24 -12.00 -15.70
N SER A 346 17.76 -13.07 -15.08
CA SER A 346 18.44 -14.15 -15.80
C SER A 346 17.53 -14.88 -16.79
N LEU A 347 16.26 -15.11 -16.44
CA LEU A 347 15.29 -15.70 -17.36
C LEU A 347 15.02 -14.78 -18.56
N LEU A 348 14.86 -13.48 -18.32
CA LEU A 348 14.70 -12.49 -19.38
C LEU A 348 15.90 -12.46 -20.34
N ALA A 349 17.12 -12.52 -19.82
CA ALA A 349 18.33 -12.59 -20.63
C ALA A 349 18.29 -13.79 -21.60
N GLY A 350 17.80 -14.95 -21.14
CA GLY A 350 17.60 -16.12 -21.99
C GLY A 350 16.52 -15.92 -23.07
N ILE A 351 15.46 -15.15 -22.79
CA ILE A 351 14.45 -14.78 -23.80
C ILE A 351 15.08 -13.89 -24.87
N PHE A 352 15.90 -12.92 -24.47
CA PHE A 352 16.60 -12.04 -25.42
C PHE A 352 17.59 -12.81 -26.30
N GLN A 353 18.38 -13.74 -25.73
CA GLN A 353 19.30 -14.60 -26.50
C GLN A 353 18.56 -15.39 -27.60
N LYS A 354 17.45 -16.05 -27.23
CA LYS A 354 16.61 -16.78 -28.18
C LYS A 354 16.06 -15.89 -29.30
N LYS A 355 15.66 -14.65 -28.98
CA LYS A 355 15.17 -13.69 -29.98
C LYS A 355 16.28 -13.09 -30.84
N SER A 356 17.51 -13.00 -30.34
CA SER A 356 18.66 -12.51 -31.11
C SER A 356 19.31 -13.56 -32.01
N GLY A 357 18.96 -14.85 -31.86
CA GLY A 357 19.55 -15.94 -32.64
C GLY A 357 21.03 -16.20 -32.30
N VAL A 358 21.45 -15.87 -31.08
CA VAL A 358 22.81 -16.07 -30.54
C VAL A 358 22.78 -17.20 -29.53
#